data_AF-A0A557QHD7-F1
#
_entry.id   AF-A0A557QHD7-F1
#
_cell.length_a   1.000
_cell.length_b   1.000
_cell.length_c   1.000
_cell.angle_alpha   90.00
_cell.angle_beta   90.00
_cell.angle_gamma   90.00
#
_symmetry.space_group_name_H-M   'P 1'
#
loop_
_entity.id
_entity.type
_entity.pdbx_description
1 polymer ?
#
loop_
_entity_poly.entity_id
_entity_poly.type
_entity_poly.pdbx_seq_one_letter_code
_entity_poly.pdbx_strand_id
1 'polypeptide(L)'
;MGLPSLPDALDALESILVAEFDANMTLHYGNAGLRRLLSDENISAWQLFAEPMLIRFDLPDESICVCFKGLITVNGPGDRMSSLRGRIKADPQRLRVMAGYELDNILTATDTLMDLNTALVTTQRELACANHQLTRSEATIRRLSLTDPLTGIANRRALDSHTQETFANGDANDTPVRLIIADIDHFKHVNDT
;
A
#
# COMPACT_ATOMS: atom_id res chain seq x y z
N MET A 1 47.76 -1.18 -7.35
CA MET A 1 47.59 0.19 -7.91
C MET A 1 46.40 0.83 -7.20
N GLY A 2 46.58 1.94 -6.49
CA GLY A 2 45.49 2.62 -5.77
C GLY A 2 44.49 3.32 -6.70
N LEU A 3 43.36 3.76 -6.16
CA LEU A 3 42.38 4.57 -6.90
C LEU A 3 43.04 5.84 -7.48
N PRO A 4 42.75 6.22 -8.75
CA PRO A 4 43.30 7.44 -9.35
C PRO A 4 42.77 8.69 -8.63
N SER A 5 43.51 9.79 -8.64
CA SER A 5 43.05 11.07 -8.09
C SER A 5 41.74 11.53 -8.75
N LEU A 6 40.89 12.20 -7.97
CA LEU A 6 39.64 12.77 -8.47
C LEU A 6 39.95 14.05 -9.27
N PRO A 7 39.33 14.27 -10.45
CA PRO A 7 39.46 15.53 -11.18
C PRO A 7 38.74 16.68 -10.48
N ASP A 8 39.34 17.86 -10.45
CA ASP A 8 38.77 19.10 -9.89
C ASP A 8 37.39 19.47 -10.46
N ALA A 9 37.12 19.04 -11.71
CA ALA A 9 35.82 19.25 -12.36
C ALA A 9 34.63 18.63 -11.60
N LEU A 10 34.87 17.66 -10.71
CA LEU A 10 33.81 17.02 -9.93
C LEU A 10 33.34 17.87 -8.74
N ASP A 11 34.15 18.84 -8.29
CA ASP A 11 33.87 19.65 -7.10
C ASP A 11 32.57 20.43 -7.22
N ALA A 12 32.33 21.02 -8.40
CA ALA A 12 31.19 21.90 -8.68
C ALA A 12 29.90 21.14 -9.05
N LEU A 13 29.94 19.82 -9.21
CA LEU A 13 28.76 19.06 -9.64
C LEU A 13 27.79 18.84 -8.47
N GLU A 14 26.58 19.37 -8.61
CA GLU A 14 25.52 19.21 -7.61
C GLU A 14 24.58 18.02 -7.88
N SER A 15 24.45 17.62 -9.15
CA SER A 15 23.55 16.53 -9.58
C SER A 15 24.14 15.13 -9.40
N ILE A 16 25.40 15.05 -8.98
CA ILE A 16 26.13 13.81 -8.74
C ILE A 16 26.79 13.94 -7.37
N LEU A 17 26.58 12.94 -6.52
CA LEU A 17 27.30 12.74 -5.29
C LEU A 17 28.61 12.00 -5.57
N VAL A 18 29.71 12.60 -5.14
CA VAL A 18 31.03 11.96 -5.09
C VAL A 18 31.56 12.08 -3.67
N ALA A 19 31.91 10.94 -3.09
CA ALA A 19 32.50 10.86 -1.76
C ALA A 19 33.69 9.90 -1.75
N GLU A 20 34.74 10.24 -1.01
CA GLU A 20 35.87 9.38 -0.73
C GLU A 20 36.04 9.28 0.78
N PHE A 21 36.16 8.05 1.28
CA PHE A 21 36.41 7.74 2.67
C PHE A 21 37.76 7.04 2.80
N ASP A 22 38.45 7.28 3.91
CA ASP A 22 39.68 6.59 4.25
C ASP A 22 39.43 5.15 4.73
N ALA A 23 40.50 4.44 5.11
CA ALA A 23 40.43 3.07 5.65
C ALA A 23 39.62 2.97 6.96
N ASN A 24 39.46 4.08 7.69
CA ASN A 24 38.65 4.17 8.91
C ASN A 24 37.19 4.55 8.61
N MET A 25 36.79 4.60 7.34
CA MET A 25 35.46 5.03 6.89
C MET A 25 35.14 6.49 7.27
N THR A 26 36.15 7.33 7.44
CA THR A 26 36.01 8.78 7.69
C THR A 26 36.05 9.52 6.36
N LEU A 27 35.19 10.51 6.18
CA LEU A 27 35.12 11.30 4.94
C LEU A 27 36.44 12.05 4.71
N HIS A 28 37.13 11.71 3.62
CA HIS A 28 38.34 12.38 3.17
C HIS A 28 38.04 13.43 2.10
N TYR A 29 37.04 13.19 1.25
CA TYR A 29 36.60 14.13 0.22
C TYR A 29 35.10 14.02 -0.05
N GLY A 30 34.46 15.15 -0.30
CA GLY A 30 33.07 15.24 -0.72
C GLY A 30 32.82 16.43 -1.63
N ASN A 31 32.18 16.21 -2.77
CA ASN A 31 31.86 17.27 -3.73
C ASN A 31 30.59 18.07 -3.34
N ALA A 32 30.25 19.10 -4.11
CA ALA A 32 29.06 19.92 -3.86
C ALA A 32 27.75 19.10 -3.77
N GLY A 33 27.61 18.04 -4.58
CA GLY A 33 26.47 17.12 -4.51
C GLY A 33 26.33 16.39 -3.17
N LEU A 34 27.43 15.96 -2.56
CA LEU A 34 27.42 15.39 -1.20
C LEU A 34 27.04 16.44 -0.15
N ARG A 35 27.65 17.63 -0.23
CA ARG A 35 27.42 18.75 0.73
C ARG A 35 25.99 19.28 0.69
N ARG A 36 25.27 19.08 -0.42
CA ARG A 36 23.83 19.39 -0.50
C ARG A 36 22.96 18.43 0.33
N LEU A 37 23.44 17.20 0.52
CA LEU A 37 22.70 16.15 1.23
C LEU A 37 23.07 16.08 2.71
N LEU A 38 24.15 16.71 3.15
CA LEU A 38 24.67 16.62 4.51
C LEU A 38 24.97 18.01 5.08
N SER A 39 24.69 18.19 6.38
CA SER A 39 25.01 19.45 7.09
C SER A 39 26.35 19.42 7.83
N ASP A 40 26.94 18.23 8.02
CA ASP A 40 28.17 18.02 8.77
C ASP A 40 29.27 17.48 7.84
N GLU A 41 30.49 17.99 7.99
CA GLU A 41 31.65 17.59 7.17
C GLU A 41 32.37 16.37 7.76
N ASN A 42 32.09 15.99 9.02
CA ASN A 42 32.78 14.90 9.71
C ASN A 42 31.92 13.64 9.84
N ILE A 43 31.40 13.17 8.71
CA ILE A 43 30.48 12.03 8.64
C ILE A 43 31.22 10.75 8.28
N SER A 44 30.94 9.67 9.01
CA SER A 44 31.42 8.34 8.64
C SER A 44 30.55 7.73 7.53
N ALA A 45 31.13 6.87 6.69
CA ALA A 45 30.37 6.08 5.72
C ALA A 45 29.22 5.29 6.38
N TRP A 46 29.40 4.83 7.63
CA TRP A 46 28.37 4.12 8.39
C TRP A 46 27.18 4.99 8.80
N GLN A 47 27.39 6.30 8.92
CA GLN A 47 26.33 7.27 9.22
C GLN A 47 25.65 7.75 7.94
N LEU A 48 26.41 7.83 6.84
CA LEU A 48 25.90 8.27 5.55
C LEU A 48 24.90 7.27 4.95
N PHE A 49 25.12 5.96 5.07
CA PHE A 49 24.27 4.96 4.40
C PHE A 49 23.20 4.36 5.33
N ALA A 50 21.94 4.34 4.86
CA ALA A 50 20.79 3.87 5.66
C ALA A 50 20.78 2.35 5.90
N GLU A 51 21.25 1.57 4.92
CA GLU A 51 21.49 0.13 5.06
C GLU A 51 22.94 -0.14 4.65
N PRO A 52 23.86 -0.37 5.61
CA PRO A 52 25.23 -0.66 5.26
C PRO A 52 25.33 -2.08 4.69
N MET A 53 25.09 -2.22 3.37
CA MET A 53 25.57 -3.35 2.56
C MET A 53 27.10 -3.27 2.35
N LEU A 54 27.83 -2.67 3.30
CA LEU A 54 29.27 -2.79 3.42
C LEU A 54 29.57 -4.11 4.15
N ILE A 55 29.14 -5.21 3.52
CA ILE A 55 29.51 -6.56 3.93
C ILE A 55 31.03 -6.60 3.87
N ARG A 56 31.64 -6.70 5.06
CA ARG A 56 33.07 -6.97 5.36
C ARG A 56 34.01 -6.80 4.17
N PHE A 57 34.85 -5.78 4.25
CA PHE A 57 36.04 -5.63 3.40
C PHE A 57 37.02 -6.82 3.57
N ASP A 58 36.68 -8.01 3.09
CA ASP A 58 37.68 -8.99 2.68
C ASP A 58 38.13 -8.57 1.27
N LEU A 59 38.87 -7.46 1.22
CA LEU A 59 39.49 -6.99 -0.02
C LEU A 59 40.73 -7.88 -0.29
N PRO A 60 40.84 -8.51 -1.47
CA PRO A 60 42.09 -9.18 -1.85
C PRO A 60 43.22 -8.16 -1.91
N ASP A 61 44.39 -8.56 -1.40
CA ASP A 61 45.48 -7.72 -0.87
C ASP A 61 45.99 -6.56 -1.77
N GLU A 62 45.69 -6.53 -3.08
CA GLU A 62 46.27 -5.53 -3.99
C GLU A 62 45.38 -5.03 -5.16
N SER A 63 44.08 -5.34 -5.17
CA SER A 63 43.19 -5.01 -6.32
C SER A 63 42.02 -4.08 -5.99
N ILE A 64 41.75 -3.10 -6.86
CA ILE A 64 40.54 -2.27 -6.81
C ILE A 64 39.32 -3.16 -7.08
N CYS A 65 38.38 -3.21 -6.14
CA CYS A 65 37.14 -3.97 -6.28
C CYS A 65 35.93 -3.04 -6.46
N VAL A 66 35.03 -3.35 -7.40
CA VAL A 66 33.70 -2.73 -7.42
C VAL A 66 32.84 -3.51 -6.42
N CYS A 67 32.75 -3.00 -5.20
CA CYS A 67 32.06 -3.67 -4.11
C CYS A 67 30.53 -3.55 -4.25
N PHE A 68 30.03 -2.53 -4.94
CA PHE A 68 28.59 -2.33 -5.12
C PHE A 68 28.24 -1.56 -6.40
N LYS A 69 27.15 -1.96 -7.06
CA LYS A 69 26.53 -1.25 -8.18
C LYS A 69 25.02 -1.41 -8.08
N GLY A 70 24.31 -0.31 -7.80
CA GLY A 70 22.88 -0.37 -7.54
C GLY A 70 22.35 0.93 -6.94
N LEU A 71 21.24 0.81 -6.22
CA LEU A 71 20.63 1.91 -5.49
C LEU A 71 21.33 2.08 -4.14
N ILE A 72 21.72 3.30 -3.82
CA ILE A 72 22.41 3.70 -2.59
C ILE A 72 21.49 4.68 -1.87
N THR A 73 21.10 4.34 -0.66
CA THR A 73 20.28 5.21 0.19
C THR A 73 21.18 5.98 1.14
N VAL A 74 21.13 7.31 1.07
CA VAL A 74 21.89 8.20 1.95
C VAL A 74 20.98 8.92 2.94
N ASN A 75 21.46 9.04 4.18
CA ASN A 75 20.81 9.79 5.25
C ASN A 75 21.19 11.27 5.14
N GLY A 76 20.18 12.14 5.06
CA GLY A 76 20.33 13.59 5.10
C GLY A 76 19.92 14.20 6.43
N PRO A 77 20.05 15.52 6.59
CA PRO A 77 19.71 16.21 7.84
C PRO A 77 18.23 16.05 8.18
N GLY A 78 17.95 15.85 9.47
CA GLY A 78 16.59 15.69 9.98
C GLY A 78 15.93 14.36 9.58
N ASP A 79 16.71 13.29 9.44
CA ASP A 79 16.24 11.93 9.13
C ASP A 79 15.64 11.78 7.70
N ARG A 80 15.99 12.71 6.80
CA ARG A 80 15.52 12.66 5.41
C ARG A 80 16.39 11.72 4.60
N MET A 81 15.84 10.58 4.18
CA MET A 81 16.54 9.66 3.27
C MET A 81 16.47 10.13 1.81
N SER A 82 17.53 9.88 1.04
CA SER A 82 17.58 10.11 -0.41
C SER A 82 18.18 8.91 -1.13
N SER A 83 17.52 8.46 -2.19
CA SER A 83 17.97 7.32 -3.00
C SER A 83 18.69 7.80 -4.25
N LEU A 84 19.90 7.27 -4.48
CA LEU A 84 20.77 7.63 -5.60
C LEU A 84 21.23 6.36 -6.30
N ARG A 85 21.32 6.38 -7.63
CA ARG A 85 21.90 5.24 -8.38
C ARG A 85 23.39 5.44 -8.54
N GLY A 86 24.17 4.47 -8.08
CA GLY A 86 25.61 4.65 -8.00
C GLY A 86 26.43 3.37 -8.02
N ARG A 87 27.74 3.59 -7.87
CA ARG A 87 28.75 2.55 -7.72
C ARG A 87 29.64 2.89 -6.55
N ILE A 88 30.01 1.86 -5.80
CA ILE A 88 31.00 1.95 -4.74
C ILE A 88 32.20 1.12 -5.18
N LYS A 89 33.36 1.76 -5.19
CA LYS A 89 34.65 1.10 -5.43
C LYS A 89 35.47 1.19 -4.16
N ALA A 90 36.24 0.16 -3.87
CA ALA A 90 37.18 0.17 -2.76
C ALA A 90 38.54 -0.37 -3.18
N ASP A 91 39.57 0.17 -2.53
CA ASP A 91 40.91 -0.42 -2.43
C ASP A 91 41.28 -0.57 -0.94
N PRO A 92 42.41 -1.23 -0.59
CA PRO A 92 42.76 -1.45 0.82
C PRO A 92 42.90 -0.18 1.67
N GLN A 93 42.99 1.01 1.06
CA GLN A 93 43.22 2.27 1.77
C GLN A 93 42.01 3.21 1.73
N ARG A 94 41.08 3.03 0.77
CA ARG A 94 40.01 4.01 0.48
C ARG A 94 38.73 3.39 -0.07
N LEU A 95 37.60 3.98 0.29
CA LEU A 95 36.29 3.74 -0.30
C LEU A 95 35.86 4.95 -1.14
N ARG A 96 35.45 4.75 -2.39
CA ARG A 96 34.93 5.82 -3.25
C ARG A 96 33.52 5.51 -3.74
N VAL A 97 32.65 6.52 -3.63
CA VAL A 97 31.24 6.46 -3.95
C VAL A 97 30.96 7.47 -5.04
N MET A 98 30.28 7.04 -6.11
CA MET A 98 29.76 7.92 -7.15
C MET A 98 28.31 7.56 -7.40
N ALA A 99 27.39 8.49 -7.21
CA ALA A 99 25.95 8.27 -7.36
C ALA A 99 25.25 9.51 -7.92
N GLY A 100 24.25 9.33 -8.79
CA GLY A 100 23.44 10.41 -9.34
C GLY A 100 21.97 10.32 -8.91
N TYR A 101 21.25 11.44 -8.98
CA TYR A 101 19.79 11.45 -8.79
C TYR A 101 19.10 10.72 -9.95
N GLU A 102 18.23 9.77 -9.63
CA GLU A 102 17.47 9.00 -10.62
C GLU A 102 16.12 9.68 -10.87
N LEU A 103 16.00 10.40 -12.00
CA LEU A 103 14.73 11.01 -12.43
C LEU A 103 13.72 9.94 -12.94
N ASP A 104 14.20 8.77 -13.35
CA ASP A 104 13.37 7.76 -14.04
C ASP A 104 12.49 6.91 -13.09
N ASN A 105 12.90 6.73 -11.83
CA ASN A 105 12.13 5.89 -10.89
C ASN A 105 10.86 6.56 -10.40
N ILE A 106 10.84 7.90 -10.26
CA ILE A 106 9.65 8.62 -9.84
C ILE A 106 8.57 8.52 -10.92
N LEU A 107 8.95 8.72 -12.18
CA LEU A 107 8.02 8.64 -13.32
C LEU A 107 7.44 7.23 -13.47
N THR A 108 8.29 6.21 -13.39
CA THR A 108 7.84 4.80 -13.46
C THR A 108 6.93 4.43 -12.29
N ALA A 109 7.24 4.90 -11.07
CA ALA A 109 6.41 4.66 -9.89
C ALA A 109 5.07 5.40 -9.98
N THR A 110 5.06 6.64 -10.49
CA THR A 110 3.81 7.39 -10.68
C THR A 110 2.91 6.75 -11.71
N ASP A 111 3.45 6.25 -12.83
CA ASP A 111 2.68 5.54 -13.85
C ASP A 111 2.06 4.25 -13.28
N THR A 112 2.89 3.46 -12.58
CA THR A 112 2.41 2.22 -11.92
C THR A 112 1.32 2.52 -10.87
N LEU A 113 1.46 3.61 -10.11
CA LEU A 113 0.44 4.03 -9.16
C LEU A 113 -0.85 4.49 -9.85
N MET A 114 -0.76 5.20 -10.97
CA MET A 114 -1.93 5.61 -11.75
C MET A 114 -2.67 4.40 -12.34
N ASP A 115 -1.93 3.42 -12.87
CA ASP A 115 -2.50 2.16 -13.37
C ASP A 115 -3.20 1.39 -12.26
N LEU A 116 -2.55 1.24 -11.10
CA LEU A 116 -3.13 0.56 -9.95
C LEU A 116 -4.38 1.28 -9.43
N ASN A 117 -4.35 2.62 -9.36
CA ASN A 117 -5.50 3.40 -8.92
C ASN A 117 -6.67 3.27 -9.91
N THR A 118 -6.38 3.25 -11.21
CA THR A 118 -7.38 3.00 -12.26
C THR A 118 -8.01 1.62 -12.09
N ALA A 119 -7.20 0.58 -11.90
CA ALA A 119 -7.67 -0.79 -11.66
C ALA A 119 -8.47 -0.92 -10.34
N LEU A 120 -8.10 -0.16 -9.31
CA LEU A 120 -8.82 -0.13 -8.05
C LEU A 120 -10.20 0.52 -8.21
N VAL A 121 -10.28 1.64 -8.93
CA VAL A 121 -11.55 2.32 -9.24
C VAL A 121 -12.47 1.41 -10.06
N THR A 122 -11.95 0.69 -11.05
CA THR A 122 -12.77 -0.26 -11.83
C THR A 122 -13.30 -1.39 -10.95
N THR A 123 -12.44 -1.98 -10.12
CA THR A 123 -12.82 -3.07 -9.21
C THR A 123 -13.87 -2.61 -8.20
N GLN A 124 -13.72 -1.40 -7.63
CA GLN A 124 -14.69 -0.83 -6.71
C GLN A 124 -16.07 -0.63 -7.37
N ARG A 125 -16.10 -0.18 -8.64
CA ARG A 125 -17.35 -0.03 -9.38
C ARG A 125 -18.03 -1.38 -9.63
N GLU A 126 -17.26 -2.40 -10.02
CA GLU A 126 -17.78 -3.75 -10.22
C GLU A 126 -18.37 -4.33 -8.93
N LEU A 127 -17.66 -4.17 -7.80
CA LEU A 127 -18.12 -4.62 -6.50
C LEU A 127 -19.42 -3.90 -6.08
N ALA A 128 -19.51 -2.59 -6.30
CA ALA A 128 -20.71 -1.82 -6.01
C ALA A 128 -21.91 -2.30 -6.84
N CYS A 129 -21.71 -2.54 -8.14
CA CYS A 129 -22.73 -3.10 -9.02
C CYS A 129 -23.18 -4.50 -8.57
N ALA A 130 -22.23 -5.38 -8.24
CA ALA A 130 -22.51 -6.73 -7.79
C ALA A 130 -23.29 -6.74 -6.46
N ASN A 131 -22.89 -5.91 -5.50
CA ASN A 131 -23.61 -5.76 -4.23
C ASN A 131 -25.04 -5.28 -4.45
N HIS A 132 -25.25 -4.28 -5.31
CA HIS A 132 -26.60 -3.79 -5.62
C HIS A 132 -27.49 -4.87 -6.25
N GLN A 133 -26.92 -5.70 -7.13
CA GLN A 133 -27.63 -6.84 -7.71
C GLN A 133 -27.96 -7.90 -6.66
N LEU A 134 -27.02 -8.21 -5.76
CA LEU A 134 -27.23 -9.15 -4.66
C LEU A 134 -28.38 -8.70 -3.77
N THR A 135 -28.36 -7.44 -3.30
CA THR A 135 -29.42 -6.88 -2.47
C THR A 135 -30.79 -6.93 -3.16
N ARG A 136 -30.85 -6.66 -4.47
CA ARG A 136 -32.10 -6.78 -5.24
C ARG A 136 -32.59 -8.22 -5.35
N SER A 137 -31.69 -9.17 -5.56
CA SER A 137 -32.01 -10.59 -5.61
C SER A 137 -32.53 -11.07 -4.26
N GLU A 138 -31.84 -10.74 -3.16
CA GLU A 138 -32.25 -11.05 -1.80
C GLU A 138 -33.63 -10.49 -1.47
N ALA A 139 -33.90 -9.22 -1.82
CA ALA A 139 -35.21 -8.61 -1.62
C ALA A 139 -36.31 -9.34 -2.41
N THR A 140 -36.00 -9.77 -3.63
CA THR A 140 -36.93 -10.52 -4.48
C THR A 140 -37.22 -11.91 -3.91
N ILE A 141 -36.18 -12.65 -3.52
CA ILE A 141 -36.30 -13.97 -2.88
C ILE A 141 -37.10 -13.87 -1.59
N ARG A 142 -36.78 -12.88 -0.74
CA ARG A 142 -37.51 -12.63 0.51
C ARG A 142 -38.99 -12.39 0.23
N ARG A 143 -39.33 -11.53 -0.72
CA ARG A 143 -40.72 -11.25 -1.10
C ARG A 143 -41.43 -12.52 -1.57
N LEU A 144 -40.83 -13.29 -2.49
CA LEU A 144 -41.42 -14.54 -2.98
C LEU A 144 -41.58 -15.59 -1.89
N SER A 145 -40.68 -15.63 -0.91
CA SER A 145 -40.75 -16.57 0.21
C SER A 145 -41.78 -16.19 1.28
N LEU A 146 -42.18 -14.92 1.37
CA LEU A 146 -43.05 -14.40 2.43
C LEU A 146 -44.44 -13.99 1.94
N THR A 147 -44.70 -14.04 0.64
CA THR A 147 -45.98 -13.66 0.03
C THR A 147 -46.70 -14.89 -0.55
N ASP A 148 -48.01 -14.96 -0.37
CA ASP A 148 -48.85 -15.97 -1.02
C ASP A 148 -49.12 -15.56 -2.49
N PRO A 149 -48.83 -16.41 -3.48
CA PRO A 149 -48.91 -16.03 -4.89
C PRO A 149 -50.34 -15.86 -5.41
N LEU A 150 -51.34 -16.47 -4.76
CA LEU A 150 -52.75 -16.36 -5.19
C LEU A 150 -53.37 -15.05 -4.73
N THR A 151 -53.02 -14.61 -3.53
CA THR A 151 -53.68 -13.49 -2.84
C THR A 151 -52.80 -12.23 -2.74
N GLY A 152 -51.47 -12.35 -2.89
CA GLY A 152 -50.53 -11.23 -2.77
C GLY A 152 -50.31 -10.74 -1.33
N ILE A 153 -50.97 -11.34 -0.34
CA ILE A 153 -50.79 -11.02 1.09
C ILE A 153 -49.65 -11.85 1.70
N ALA A 154 -49.25 -11.48 2.92
CA ALA A 154 -48.27 -12.24 3.69
C ALA A 154 -48.73 -13.69 3.87
N ASN A 155 -47.84 -14.64 3.60
CA ASN A 155 -48.14 -16.06 3.77
C ASN A 155 -48.03 -16.48 5.25
N ARG A 156 -48.35 -17.76 5.52
CA ARG A 156 -48.31 -18.29 6.89
C ARG A 156 -46.94 -18.15 7.57
N ARG A 157 -45.84 -18.35 6.83
CA ARG A 157 -44.48 -18.19 7.38
C ARG A 157 -44.23 -16.75 7.82
N ALA A 158 -44.65 -15.78 7.02
CA ALA A 158 -44.53 -14.36 7.36
C ALA A 158 -45.36 -14.00 8.62
N LEU A 159 -46.56 -14.56 8.76
CA LEU A 159 -47.38 -14.40 9.97
C LEU A 159 -46.67 -14.99 11.21
N ASP A 160 -46.12 -16.20 11.10
CA ASP A 160 -45.44 -16.86 12.22
C ASP A 160 -44.20 -16.07 12.67
N SER A 161 -43.38 -15.57 11.73
CA SER A 161 -42.22 -14.73 12.07
C SER A 161 -42.63 -13.39 12.69
N HIS A 162 -43.64 -12.72 12.12
CA HIS A 162 -44.07 -11.41 12.59
C HIS A 162 -44.74 -11.47 13.97
N THR A 163 -45.50 -12.53 14.25
CA THR A 163 -46.12 -12.72 15.57
C THR A 163 -45.07 -12.91 16.67
N GLN A 164 -44.00 -13.67 16.42
CA GLN A 164 -42.89 -13.80 17.38
C GLN A 164 -42.24 -12.45 17.71
N GLU A 165 -41.91 -11.64 16.70
CA GLU A 165 -41.34 -10.29 16.91
C GLU A 165 -42.32 -9.36 17.65
N THR A 166 -43.60 -9.42 17.29
CA THR A 166 -44.63 -8.54 17.87
C THR A 166 -44.90 -8.87 19.33
N PHE A 167 -44.93 -10.14 19.71
CA PHE A 167 -45.07 -10.54 21.12
C PHE A 167 -43.85 -10.12 21.95
N ALA A 168 -42.63 -10.34 21.45
CA ALA A 168 -41.42 -9.92 22.16
C ALA A 168 -41.37 -8.40 22.40
N ASN A 169 -41.74 -7.61 21.39
CA ASN A 169 -41.82 -6.15 21.51
C ASN A 169 -42.98 -5.68 22.40
N GLY A 170 -44.11 -6.38 22.37
CA GLY A 170 -45.27 -6.12 23.23
C GLY A 170 -44.94 -6.32 24.70
N ASP A 171 -44.29 -7.44 25.03
CA ASP A 171 -43.85 -7.77 26.39
C ASP A 171 -42.81 -6.75 26.91
N ALA A 172 -41.87 -6.34 26.06
CA ALA A 172 -40.83 -5.38 26.44
C ALA A 172 -41.37 -3.96 26.69
N ASN A 173 -42.43 -3.56 25.98
CA ASN A 173 -42.97 -2.20 26.01
C ASN A 173 -44.35 -2.10 26.68
N ASP A 174 -44.80 -3.16 27.37
CA ASP A 174 -46.12 -3.28 28.00
C ASP A 174 -47.27 -2.87 27.06
N THR A 175 -47.15 -3.25 25.78
CA THR A 175 -48.08 -2.85 24.72
C THR A 175 -48.97 -4.02 24.34
N PRO A 176 -50.31 -3.90 24.45
CA PRO A 176 -51.22 -5.01 24.16
C PRO A 176 -51.26 -5.38 22.67
N VAL A 177 -50.99 -6.65 22.37
CA VAL A 177 -51.06 -7.23 21.01
C VAL A 177 -52.49 -7.71 20.71
N ARG A 178 -52.97 -7.49 19.48
CA ARG A 178 -54.31 -7.92 19.02
C ARG A 178 -54.20 -8.73 17.73
N LEU A 179 -55.01 -9.78 17.59
CA LEU A 179 -55.07 -10.66 16.42
C LEU A 179 -56.50 -10.74 15.88
N ILE A 180 -56.65 -10.67 14.56
CA ILE A 180 -57.92 -10.91 13.85
C ILE A 180 -57.72 -12.13 12.95
N ILE A 181 -58.67 -13.06 13.02
CA ILE A 181 -58.74 -14.24 12.16
C ILE A 181 -60.10 -14.19 11.45
N ALA A 182 -60.08 -14.37 10.14
CA ALA A 182 -61.28 -14.39 9.29
C ALA A 182 -61.22 -15.60 8.36
N ASP A 183 -62.38 -16.18 8.06
CA ASP A 183 -62.56 -17.30 7.13
C ASP A 183 -63.67 -16.95 6.13
N ILE A 184 -63.65 -17.55 4.94
CA ILE A 184 -64.67 -17.31 3.90
C ILE A 184 -65.75 -18.39 4.03
N ASP A 185 -66.96 -17.97 4.40
CA ASP A 185 -68.11 -18.86 4.51
C ASP A 185 -68.48 -19.50 3.16
N HIS A 186 -68.87 -20.77 3.18
CA HIS A 186 -69.35 -21.54 2.03
C HIS A 186 -68.40 -21.62 0.82
N PHE A 187 -67.10 -21.37 0.98
CA PHE A 187 -66.12 -21.36 -0.12
C PHE A 187 -66.10 -22.65 -0.97
N LYS A 188 -66.34 -23.80 -0.34
CA LYS A 188 -66.42 -25.10 -1.03
C LYS A 188 -67.51 -25.13 -2.11
N HIS A 189 -68.68 -24.53 -1.85
CA HIS A 189 -69.77 -24.51 -2.83
C HIS A 189 -69.39 -23.71 -4.07
N VAL A 190 -68.65 -22.60 -3.92
CA VAL A 190 -68.20 -21.77 -5.04
C VAL A 190 -67.18 -22.50 -5.92
N ASN A 191 -66.30 -23.32 -5.33
CA ASN A 191 -65.31 -24.11 -6.09
C ASN A 191 -65.90 -25.36 -6.76
N ASP A 192 -66.97 -25.93 -6.19
CA ASP A 192 -67.57 -27.19 -6.66
C ASP A 192 -68.70 -26.98 -7.69
N THR A 193 -69.05 -25.74 -8.04
CA THR A 193 -70.10 -25.38 -9.04
C THR A 193 -69.50 -24.71 -10.27
#